data_AF-A0A397HP14-F1
#
_entry.id   AF-A0A397HP14-F1
#
_cell.length_a   1.000
_cell.length_b   1.000
_cell.length_c   1.000
_cell.angle_alpha   90.00
_cell.angle_beta   90.00
_cell.angle_gamma   90.00
#
_symmetry.space_group_name_H-M   'P 1'
#
loop_
_entity.id
_entity.type
_entity.pdbx_description
1 polymer ?
#
loop_
_entity_poly.entity_id
_entity_poly.type
_entity_poly.pdbx_seq_one_letter_code
_entity_poly.pdbx_strand_id
1 'polypeptide(L)'
;MEENHTFFDEEREELIEEWPIQNIAKFGRNLVGSEIRYYLEFQEYPNSLETGFASVYNVSGWDETDAKEAFSMKNIQYSYGGNGTIRTIKNCEFFPGIKVSKEQRECLGVKVCEFASKELDVGHTSVDFSIPHFKKMFEADVEFHKQATIWQAHEYQCGHINNGIKCTGKPKLGEFTQIISSISSKRKFIGCTNWKMGELDHRYMIIPDNVDLKLLETMFNEYSYHANGIDFERDESNVIDECFMVRPNSTRSDTCPFLHKTGNHIVKGIINKKAEPCPVKFYHIIPEDLKNCPFIVTISVGIHNHPPPLPRKTPYNIKNQLQKIIDNEHILDLTARKLLTGIL
;
A
#
# COMPACT_ATOMS: atom_id res chain seq x y z
N MET A 1 35.38 50.87 -17.74
CA MET A 1 34.44 49.88 -17.18
C MET A 1 33.60 49.38 -18.33
N GLU A 2 33.95 48.19 -18.81
CA GLU A 2 33.08 47.16 -19.40
C GLU A 2 34.01 46.14 -20.05
N GLU A 3 34.37 45.13 -19.26
CA GLU A 3 35.08 43.93 -19.71
C GLU A 3 34.05 42.99 -20.32
N ASN A 4 34.12 42.78 -21.63
CA ASN A 4 33.37 41.72 -22.31
C ASN A 4 34.09 40.38 -22.07
N HIS A 5 33.67 39.68 -21.02
CA HIS A 5 34.00 38.28 -20.81
C HIS A 5 33.21 37.41 -21.78
N THR A 6 33.92 36.79 -22.72
CA THR A 6 33.46 35.68 -23.53
C THR A 6 33.15 34.48 -22.64
N PHE A 7 31.87 34.14 -22.49
CA PHE A 7 31.43 32.86 -21.95
C PHE A 7 31.63 31.79 -23.04
N PHE A 8 32.47 30.80 -22.73
CA PHE A 8 32.52 29.55 -23.47
C PHE A 8 31.30 28.73 -23.07
N ASP A 9 30.33 28.60 -23.97
CA ASP A 9 29.29 27.57 -23.89
C ASP A 9 29.91 26.24 -24.30
N GLU A 10 30.33 25.43 -23.31
CA GLU A 10 30.50 24.00 -23.51
C GLU A 10 29.15 23.31 -23.25
N GLU A 11 28.40 23.10 -24.34
CA GLU A 11 27.30 22.14 -24.37
C GLU A 11 27.84 20.75 -24.03
N ARG A 12 27.72 20.35 -22.76
CA ARG A 12 27.90 18.97 -22.34
C ARG A 12 26.64 18.21 -22.75
N GLU A 13 26.61 17.72 -23.99
CA GLU A 13 25.68 16.66 -24.38
C GLU A 13 25.92 15.46 -23.45
N GLU A 14 24.99 15.23 -22.51
CA GLU A 14 24.91 13.96 -21.80
C GLU A 14 24.66 12.87 -22.84
N LEU A 15 25.70 12.09 -23.15
CA LEU A 15 25.60 10.83 -23.86
C LEU A 15 24.69 9.90 -23.05
N ILE A 16 23.39 9.96 -23.32
CA ILE A 16 22.44 8.91 -22.98
C ILE A 16 22.90 7.72 -23.82
N GLU A 17 23.60 6.79 -23.17
CA GLU A 17 23.97 5.51 -23.74
C GLU A 17 22.67 4.76 -24.07
N GLU A 18 22.14 4.94 -25.28
CA GLU A 18 20.97 4.21 -25.77
C GLU A 18 21.37 2.76 -25.99
N TRP A 19 21.14 1.94 -24.96
CA TRP A 19 21.31 0.50 -25.05
C TRP A 19 20.38 -0.06 -26.15
N PRO A 20 20.87 -0.97 -27.01
CA PRO A 20 20.08 -1.49 -28.12
C PRO A 20 18.82 -2.17 -27.60
N ILE A 21 17.67 -1.63 -27.98
CA ILE A 21 16.35 -2.14 -27.62
C ILE A 21 16.11 -3.45 -28.39
N GLN A 22 16.63 -4.57 -27.87
CA GLN A 22 16.06 -5.87 -28.21
C GLN A 22 14.66 -5.91 -27.61
N ASN A 23 13.65 -5.54 -28.41
CA ASN A 23 12.26 -5.47 -27.98
C ASN A 23 11.72 -6.83 -27.51
N ILE A 24 12.35 -7.95 -27.85
CA ILE A 24 11.85 -9.28 -27.48
C ILE A 24 12.98 -10.12 -26.88
N ALA A 25 12.78 -10.62 -25.67
CA ALA A 25 13.65 -11.60 -25.03
C ALA A 25 12.87 -12.84 -24.59
N LYS A 26 13.58 -13.97 -24.57
CA LYS A 26 13.05 -15.26 -24.11
C LYS A 26 13.67 -15.63 -22.77
N PHE A 27 12.82 -16.05 -21.84
CA PHE A 27 13.16 -16.37 -20.46
C PHE A 27 12.80 -17.82 -20.10
N GLY A 28 12.90 -18.69 -21.11
CA GLY A 28 12.55 -20.11 -21.08
C GLY A 28 11.57 -20.49 -22.19
N ARG A 29 11.25 -21.78 -22.30
CA ARG A 29 10.48 -22.36 -23.43
C ARG A 29 9.18 -21.62 -23.76
N ASN A 30 8.44 -21.15 -22.76
CA ASN A 30 7.12 -20.53 -22.91
C ASN A 30 7.02 -19.18 -22.17
N LEU A 31 8.13 -18.47 -21.98
CA LEU A 31 8.11 -17.14 -21.36
C LEU A 31 8.89 -16.16 -22.22
N VAL A 32 8.19 -15.14 -22.72
CA VAL A 32 8.71 -14.08 -23.56
C VAL A 32 8.42 -12.75 -22.85
N GLY A 33 9.36 -11.82 -22.94
CA GLY A 33 9.09 -10.40 -22.69
C GLY A 33 9.12 -9.70 -24.04
N SER A 34 7.98 -9.20 -24.50
CA SER A 34 7.83 -8.44 -25.75
C SER A 34 8.17 -6.96 -25.60
N GLU A 35 8.48 -6.54 -24.38
CA GLU A 35 9.10 -5.26 -24.08
C GLU A 35 10.08 -5.50 -22.92
N ILE A 36 11.24 -4.87 -22.99
CA ILE A 36 12.28 -4.96 -21.97
C ILE A 36 12.69 -3.54 -21.58
N ARG A 37 12.71 -3.26 -20.29
CA ARG A 37 13.23 -2.00 -19.76
C ARG A 37 14.20 -2.25 -18.62
N TYR A 38 15.27 -1.48 -18.61
CA TYR A 38 16.28 -1.52 -17.57
C TYR A 38 15.96 -0.46 -16.52
N TYR A 39 16.05 -0.84 -15.26
CA TYR A 39 15.75 0.02 -14.12
C TYR A 39 16.89 -0.06 -13.09
N LEU A 40 17.18 1.08 -12.46
CA LEU A 40 18.07 1.13 -11.30
C LEU A 40 17.30 0.81 -10.00
N GLU A 41 16.03 1.17 -9.96
CA GLU A 41 15.16 1.03 -8.79
C GLU A 41 14.15 -0.09 -8.99
N PHE A 42 13.84 -0.79 -7.89
CA PHE A 42 12.82 -1.83 -7.90
C PHE A 42 11.44 -1.22 -8.19
N GLN A 43 10.74 -1.77 -9.19
CA GLN A 43 9.40 -1.32 -9.54
C GLN A 43 8.37 -2.02 -8.66
N GLU A 44 7.83 -1.28 -7.68
CA GLU A 44 6.81 -1.79 -6.74
C GLU A 44 5.46 -2.11 -7.41
N TYR A 45 5.15 -1.38 -8.48
CA TYR A 45 4.07 -1.67 -9.42
C TYR A 45 4.72 -1.99 -10.77
N PRO A 46 5.24 -3.21 -10.96
CA PRO A 46 5.90 -3.55 -12.21
C PRO A 46 4.90 -3.41 -13.36
N ASN A 47 5.33 -2.77 -14.45
CA ASN A 47 4.55 -2.72 -15.67
C ASN A 47 4.26 -4.15 -16.17
N SER A 48 3.17 -4.28 -16.90
CA SER A 48 2.66 -5.54 -17.45
C SER A 48 2.22 -5.34 -18.88
N LEU A 49 2.25 -6.44 -19.64
CA LEU A 49 1.75 -6.49 -21.01
C LEU A 49 1.17 -7.86 -21.25
N GLU A 50 0.20 -7.93 -22.16
CA GLU A 50 -0.43 -9.20 -22.57
C GLU A 50 0.61 -10.27 -22.94
N THR A 51 1.64 -9.88 -23.67
CA THR A 51 2.72 -10.75 -24.16
C THR A 51 3.97 -10.76 -23.28
N GLY A 52 3.96 -10.04 -22.16
CA GLY A 52 5.05 -9.97 -21.19
C GLY A 52 5.87 -8.68 -21.24
N PHE A 53 5.97 -7.99 -20.11
CA PHE A 53 6.86 -6.86 -19.88
C PHE A 53 7.99 -7.27 -18.93
N ALA A 54 9.24 -7.10 -19.34
CA ALA A 54 10.41 -7.46 -18.55
C ALA A 54 11.10 -6.22 -17.95
N SER A 55 11.07 -6.11 -16.63
CA SER A 55 11.89 -5.16 -15.87
C SER A 55 13.21 -5.82 -15.48
N VAL A 56 14.31 -5.31 -16.01
CA VAL A 56 15.68 -5.79 -15.75
C VAL A 56 16.37 -4.84 -14.80
N TYR A 57 16.92 -5.34 -13.71
CA TYR A 57 17.56 -4.56 -12.67
C TYR A 57 19.05 -4.86 -12.63
N ASN A 58 19.89 -3.82 -12.78
CA ASN A 58 21.33 -3.95 -12.59
C ASN A 58 21.66 -3.75 -11.10
N VAL A 59 22.10 -4.81 -10.44
CA VAL A 59 22.45 -4.82 -9.01
C VAL A 59 23.96 -4.82 -8.79
N SER A 60 24.74 -4.39 -9.77
CA SER A 60 26.20 -4.27 -9.64
C SER A 60 26.56 -3.34 -8.47
N GLY A 61 27.47 -3.80 -7.61
CA GLY A 61 27.91 -3.05 -6.44
C GLY A 61 27.04 -3.21 -5.19
N TRP A 62 25.90 -3.90 -5.29
CA TRP A 62 25.13 -4.29 -4.11
C TRP A 62 25.75 -5.52 -3.45
N ASP A 63 25.61 -5.63 -2.14
CA ASP A 63 25.75 -6.92 -1.47
C ASP A 63 24.68 -7.89 -2.01
N GLU A 64 25.06 -9.16 -2.18
CA GLU A 64 24.21 -10.17 -2.80
C GLU A 64 22.91 -10.41 -1.99
N THR A 65 23.00 -10.38 -0.65
CA THR A 65 21.84 -10.57 0.22
C THR A 65 20.95 -9.34 0.22
N ASP A 66 21.54 -8.14 0.28
CA ASP A 66 20.80 -6.87 0.17
C ASP A 66 20.07 -6.77 -1.18
N ALA A 67 20.71 -7.14 -2.29
CA ALA A 67 20.10 -7.15 -3.62
C ALA A 67 18.92 -8.12 -3.70
N LYS A 68 19.11 -9.36 -3.23
CA LYS A 68 18.03 -10.36 -3.21
C LYS A 68 16.85 -9.90 -2.34
N GLU A 69 17.11 -9.17 -1.28
CA GLU A 69 16.05 -8.66 -0.41
C GLU A 69 15.33 -7.43 -1.00
N ALA A 70 16.09 -6.47 -1.54
CA ALA A 70 15.58 -5.23 -2.13
C ALA A 70 14.75 -5.48 -3.40
N PHE A 71 15.19 -6.41 -4.24
CA PHE A 71 14.53 -6.74 -5.50
C PHE A 71 13.58 -7.94 -5.38
N SER A 72 13.32 -8.42 -4.17
CA SER A 72 12.39 -9.52 -3.93
C SER A 72 10.95 -9.16 -4.35
N MET A 73 10.23 -10.12 -4.93
CA MET A 73 8.79 -9.99 -5.19
C MET A 73 7.97 -9.64 -3.94
N LYS A 74 8.49 -9.86 -2.72
CA LYS A 74 7.87 -9.41 -1.46
C LYS A 74 7.62 -7.90 -1.41
N ASN A 75 8.36 -7.13 -2.18
CA ASN A 75 8.26 -5.67 -2.24
C ASN A 75 7.23 -5.19 -3.29
N ILE A 76 6.65 -6.08 -4.10
CA ILE A 76 5.56 -5.74 -5.02
C ILE A 76 4.30 -5.39 -4.20
N GLN A 77 3.58 -4.35 -4.62
CA GLN A 77 2.39 -3.84 -3.92
C GLN A 77 1.12 -4.63 -4.26
N TYR A 78 1.09 -5.28 -5.43
CA TYR A 78 0.02 -6.22 -5.77
C TYR A 78 -0.06 -7.37 -4.77
N SER A 79 -1.29 -7.79 -4.47
CA SER A 79 -1.50 -9.08 -3.80
C SER A 79 -1.19 -10.19 -4.79
N TYR A 80 -0.37 -11.16 -4.38
CA TYR A 80 -0.03 -12.29 -5.23
C TYR A 80 -0.01 -13.59 -4.42
N GLY A 81 -0.20 -14.70 -5.13
CA GLY A 81 -0.28 -16.03 -4.55
C GLY A 81 0.12 -17.09 -5.57
N GLY A 82 -0.50 -18.27 -5.45
CA GLY A 82 -0.12 -19.47 -6.20
C GLY A 82 0.96 -20.29 -5.50
N ASN A 83 1.13 -21.53 -5.94
CA ASN A 83 2.22 -22.41 -5.50
C ASN A 83 3.53 -21.73 -5.93
N GLY A 84 4.19 -21.04 -5.00
CA GLY A 84 5.45 -20.31 -5.17
C GLY A 84 6.58 -21.25 -5.57
N THR A 85 6.48 -21.79 -6.78
CA THR A 85 7.30 -22.88 -7.24
C THR A 85 8.59 -22.26 -7.71
N ILE A 86 9.57 -22.24 -6.81
CA ILE A 86 10.93 -21.87 -7.16
C ILE A 86 11.54 -23.06 -7.89
N ARG A 87 12.02 -22.83 -9.11
CA ARG A 87 12.73 -23.84 -9.90
C ARG A 87 14.09 -23.31 -10.30
N THR A 88 15.12 -24.13 -10.16
CA THR A 88 16.43 -23.84 -10.75
C THR A 88 16.39 -24.24 -12.23
N ILE A 89 16.80 -23.32 -13.09
CA ILE A 89 16.87 -23.49 -14.54
C ILE A 89 18.33 -23.31 -14.95
N LYS A 90 18.90 -24.32 -15.63
CA LYS A 90 20.29 -24.27 -16.09
C LYS A 90 20.46 -23.50 -17.41
N ASN A 91 19.42 -23.47 -18.24
CA ASN A 91 19.45 -22.86 -19.58
C ASN A 91 18.27 -21.88 -19.70
N CYS A 92 18.42 -20.68 -19.16
CA CYS A 92 17.55 -19.55 -19.51
C CYS A 92 18.16 -18.84 -20.71
N GLU A 93 17.39 -18.58 -21.76
CA GLU A 93 17.92 -17.99 -23.01
C GLU A 93 18.45 -16.58 -22.80
N PHE A 94 17.83 -15.79 -21.92
CA PHE A 94 18.33 -14.48 -21.51
C PHE A 94 19.61 -14.52 -20.66
N PHE A 95 19.86 -15.65 -19.99
CA PHE A 95 21.03 -15.87 -19.14
C PHE A 95 21.83 -17.09 -19.66
N PRO A 96 22.44 -16.99 -20.86
CA PRO A 96 23.06 -18.14 -21.51
C PRO A 96 24.23 -18.69 -20.69
N GLY A 97 24.18 -19.99 -20.41
CA GLY A 97 25.23 -20.68 -19.63
C GLY A 97 25.21 -20.42 -18.13
N ILE A 98 24.24 -19.65 -17.62
CA ILE A 98 24.13 -19.28 -16.20
C ILE A 98 22.93 -20.01 -15.58
N LYS A 99 23.14 -20.58 -14.39
CA LYS A 99 22.06 -21.14 -13.59
C LYS A 99 21.26 -20.01 -12.94
N VAL A 100 19.95 -20.08 -13.05
CA VAL A 100 19.04 -19.09 -12.48
C VAL A 100 17.98 -19.78 -11.63
N SER A 101 17.56 -19.12 -10.55
CA SER A 101 16.32 -19.44 -9.86
C SER A 101 15.17 -18.70 -10.53
N LYS A 102 14.04 -19.38 -10.72
CA LYS A 102 12.81 -18.81 -11.29
C LYS A 102 11.66 -19.06 -10.33
N GLU A 103 11.02 -17.99 -9.87
CA GLU A 103 9.79 -18.01 -9.09
C GLU A 103 8.63 -17.51 -9.95
N GLN A 104 7.47 -18.15 -9.83
CA GLN A 104 6.23 -17.72 -10.46
C GLN A 104 5.18 -17.42 -9.40
N ARG A 105 4.47 -16.30 -9.56
CA ARG A 105 3.33 -15.90 -8.75
C ARG A 105 2.19 -15.40 -9.63
N GLU A 106 0.97 -15.45 -9.11
CA GLU A 106 -0.22 -14.95 -9.80
C GLU A 106 -0.79 -13.77 -9.03
N CYS A 107 -1.22 -12.71 -9.72
CA CYS A 107 -1.91 -11.62 -9.08
C CYS A 107 -3.25 -12.10 -8.53
N LEU A 108 -3.51 -11.88 -7.24
CA LEU A 108 -4.76 -12.28 -6.60
C LEU A 108 -5.88 -11.24 -6.77
N GLY A 109 -5.59 -10.15 -7.50
CA GLY A 109 -6.48 -9.01 -7.67
C GLY A 109 -6.66 -8.21 -6.39
N VAL A 110 -7.80 -7.52 -6.34
CA VAL A 110 -8.20 -6.65 -5.23
C VAL A 110 -9.60 -7.03 -4.73
N LYS A 111 -9.92 -6.56 -3.54
CA LYS A 111 -11.30 -6.47 -3.06
C LYS A 111 -11.78 -5.04 -3.22
N VAL A 112 -13.05 -4.89 -3.58
CA VAL A 112 -13.74 -3.60 -3.74
C VAL A 112 -15.04 -3.62 -2.95
N CYS A 113 -15.52 -2.45 -2.55
CA CYS A 113 -16.85 -2.32 -1.95
C CYS A 113 -17.93 -2.75 -2.95
N GLU A 114 -19.03 -3.34 -2.48
CA GLU A 114 -20.20 -3.63 -3.32
C GLU A 114 -20.84 -2.36 -3.92
N PHE A 115 -20.65 -1.21 -3.27
CA PHE A 115 -21.04 0.12 -3.74
C PHE A 115 -19.90 0.83 -4.51
N ALA A 116 -18.93 0.08 -5.04
CA ALA A 116 -17.78 0.66 -5.74
C ALA A 116 -18.21 1.47 -6.96
N SER A 117 -17.56 2.62 -7.17
CA SER A 117 -17.72 3.42 -8.39
C SER A 117 -17.36 2.58 -9.61
N LYS A 118 -18.10 2.77 -10.72
CA LYS A 118 -17.77 2.16 -12.02
C LYS A 118 -16.44 2.67 -12.56
N GLU A 119 -15.96 3.83 -12.10
CA GLU A 119 -14.62 4.34 -12.42
C GLU A 119 -13.50 3.37 -11.98
N LEU A 120 -13.78 2.46 -11.03
CA LEU A 120 -12.84 1.43 -10.58
C LEU A 120 -12.87 0.17 -11.46
N ASP A 121 -13.74 0.06 -12.47
CA ASP A 121 -13.77 -1.08 -13.39
C ASP A 121 -12.85 -0.88 -14.60
N VAL A 122 -11.61 -0.48 -14.33
CA VAL A 122 -10.58 -0.22 -15.33
C VAL A 122 -9.43 -1.21 -15.15
N GLY A 123 -9.02 -1.78 -16.28
CA GLY A 123 -7.79 -2.54 -16.37
C GLY A 123 -6.59 -1.63 -16.63
N HIS A 124 -5.38 -2.11 -16.33
CA HIS A 124 -4.17 -1.34 -16.54
C HIS A 124 -2.95 -2.22 -16.82
N THR A 125 -1.97 -1.61 -17.47
CA THR A 125 -0.65 -2.17 -17.76
C THR A 125 0.46 -1.46 -17.00
N SER A 126 0.24 -0.21 -16.62
CA SER A 126 1.13 0.63 -15.81
C SER A 126 0.32 1.42 -14.78
N VAL A 127 0.99 1.95 -13.77
CA VAL A 127 0.37 2.75 -12.70
C VAL A 127 0.87 4.18 -12.79
N ASP A 128 -0.05 5.13 -12.89
CA ASP A 128 0.24 6.57 -12.87
C ASP A 128 -0.60 7.24 -11.78
N PHE A 129 0.05 7.59 -10.67
CA PHE A 129 -0.58 8.21 -9.52
C PHE A 129 -1.05 9.65 -9.77
N SER A 130 -0.67 10.26 -10.89
CA SER A 130 -1.16 11.60 -11.26
C SER A 130 -2.62 11.58 -11.73
N ILE A 131 -3.16 10.40 -12.09
CA ILE A 131 -4.52 10.31 -12.60
C ILE A 131 -5.54 10.58 -11.47
N PRO A 132 -6.56 11.44 -11.69
CA PRO A 132 -7.49 11.87 -10.64
C PRO A 132 -8.20 10.78 -9.83
N HIS A 133 -8.46 9.60 -10.41
CA HIS A 133 -9.12 8.51 -9.68
C HIS A 133 -8.29 7.97 -8.52
N PHE A 134 -6.95 7.99 -8.61
CA PHE A 134 -6.08 7.61 -7.49
C PHE A 134 -6.24 8.54 -6.30
N LYS A 135 -6.38 9.85 -6.56
CA LYS A 135 -6.60 10.83 -5.49
C LYS A 135 -7.86 10.48 -4.69
N LYS A 136 -8.96 10.15 -5.37
CA LYS A 136 -10.20 9.69 -4.72
C LYS A 136 -9.98 8.41 -3.91
N MET A 137 -9.19 7.46 -4.41
CA MET A 137 -8.84 6.24 -3.68
C MET A 137 -8.02 6.53 -2.41
N PHE A 138 -7.03 7.41 -2.49
CA PHE A 138 -6.22 7.82 -1.33
C PHE A 138 -7.07 8.54 -0.27
N GLU A 139 -7.91 9.48 -0.69
CA GLU A 139 -8.84 10.17 0.20
C GLU A 139 -9.78 9.18 0.90
N ALA A 140 -10.27 8.17 0.18
CA ALA A 140 -11.08 7.10 0.74
C ALA A 140 -10.32 6.21 1.75
N ASP A 141 -9.04 5.89 1.55
CA ASP A 141 -8.27 5.09 2.52
C ASP A 141 -7.89 5.90 3.77
N VAL A 142 -7.62 7.20 3.64
CA VAL A 142 -7.42 8.10 4.80
C VAL A 142 -8.70 8.20 5.63
N GLU A 143 -9.85 8.42 4.98
CA GLU A 143 -11.12 8.56 5.67
C GLU A 143 -11.58 7.22 6.30
N PHE A 144 -11.26 6.09 5.68
CA PHE A 144 -11.39 4.76 6.30
C PHE A 144 -10.68 4.69 7.66
N HIS A 145 -9.41 5.07 7.72
CA HIS A 145 -8.62 4.93 8.94
C HIS A 145 -9.21 5.73 10.10
N LYS A 146 -9.82 6.89 9.82
CA LYS A 146 -10.58 7.67 10.80
C LYS A 146 -11.84 6.94 11.25
N GLN A 147 -12.71 6.55 10.31
CA GLN A 147 -14.02 5.95 10.62
C GLN A 147 -13.90 4.57 11.28
N ALA A 148 -12.91 3.75 10.90
CA ALA A 148 -12.67 2.43 11.48
C ALA A 148 -12.36 2.49 12.98
N THR A 149 -11.58 3.49 13.41
CA THR A 149 -11.24 3.71 14.82
C THR A 149 -12.51 4.00 15.64
N ILE A 150 -13.44 4.75 15.07
CA ILE A 150 -14.72 5.11 15.68
C ILE A 150 -15.65 3.90 15.73
N TRP A 151 -15.68 3.09 14.67
CA TRP A 151 -16.51 1.89 14.62
C TRP A 151 -16.09 0.81 15.60
N GLN A 152 -14.77 0.56 15.70
CA GLN A 152 -14.23 -0.35 16.71
C GLN A 152 -14.67 0.07 18.11
N ALA A 153 -14.74 1.37 18.36
CA ALA A 153 -15.23 1.89 19.63
C ALA A 153 -16.70 1.56 19.91
N HIS A 154 -17.55 1.39 18.89
CA HIS A 154 -18.95 0.99 19.06
C HIS A 154 -19.17 -0.53 19.08
N GLU A 155 -18.41 -1.30 18.31
CA GLU A 155 -18.51 -2.77 18.27
C GLU A 155 -17.93 -3.45 19.50
N TYR A 156 -16.86 -2.90 20.08
CA TYR A 156 -16.17 -3.53 21.20
C TYR A 156 -17.05 -3.53 22.45
N GLN A 157 -17.59 -4.68 22.86
CA GLN A 157 -18.47 -4.75 24.04
C GLN A 157 -17.73 -4.38 25.34
N CYS A 158 -18.47 -3.82 26.32
CA CYS A 158 -17.90 -3.56 27.64
C CYS A 158 -17.46 -4.88 28.31
N GLY A 159 -16.25 -4.89 28.87
CA GLY A 159 -15.66 -6.08 29.52
C GLY A 159 -16.22 -6.33 30.93
N HIS A 160 -16.82 -5.33 31.56
CA HIS A 160 -17.28 -5.41 32.94
C HIS A 160 -18.40 -6.45 33.11
N ILE A 161 -18.30 -7.22 34.18
CA ILE A 161 -19.29 -8.23 34.58
C ILE A 161 -19.66 -7.95 36.03
N ASN A 162 -20.96 -7.82 36.30
CA ASN A 162 -21.49 -7.67 37.66
C ASN A 162 -22.44 -8.82 37.95
N ASN A 163 -22.15 -9.64 38.97
CA ASN A 163 -22.96 -10.82 39.34
C ASN A 163 -23.27 -11.77 38.15
N GLY A 164 -22.30 -11.97 37.26
CA GLY A 164 -22.44 -12.81 36.06
C GLY A 164 -23.18 -12.14 34.89
N ILE A 165 -23.68 -10.92 35.06
CA ILE A 165 -24.34 -10.15 33.99
C ILE A 165 -23.30 -9.24 33.34
N LYS A 166 -23.13 -9.39 32.01
CA LYS A 166 -22.24 -8.54 31.22
C LYS A 166 -22.79 -7.13 31.10
N CYS A 167 -21.94 -6.13 31.27
CA CYS A 167 -22.29 -4.73 31.14
C CYS A 167 -22.79 -4.43 29.71
N THR A 168 -24.00 -3.86 29.61
CA THR A 168 -24.64 -3.44 28.36
C THR A 168 -24.41 -1.96 28.05
N GLY A 169 -23.55 -1.28 28.81
CA GLY A 169 -23.30 0.14 28.64
C GLY A 169 -22.70 0.45 27.27
N LYS A 170 -23.26 1.46 26.63
CA LYS A 170 -22.83 1.96 25.32
C LYS A 170 -21.51 2.74 25.47
N PRO A 171 -20.72 2.91 24.39
CA PRO A 171 -19.62 3.85 24.43
C PRO A 171 -20.16 5.27 24.66
N LYS A 172 -19.43 6.07 25.44
CA LYS A 172 -19.63 7.52 25.53
C LYS A 172 -18.30 8.24 25.40
N LEU A 173 -18.30 9.38 24.73
CA LEU A 173 -17.15 10.27 24.72
C LEU A 173 -17.10 11.00 26.06
N GLY A 174 -15.98 10.89 26.76
CA GLY A 174 -15.69 11.58 28.01
C GLY A 174 -14.49 12.49 27.86
N GLU A 175 -14.34 13.42 28.81
CA GLU A 175 -13.21 14.35 28.88
C GLU A 175 -12.58 14.26 30.27
N PHE A 176 -11.25 14.32 30.34
CA PHE A 176 -10.50 14.46 31.58
C PHE A 176 -9.37 15.48 31.42
N THR A 177 -8.98 16.10 32.53
CA THR A 177 -7.86 17.03 32.56
C THR A 177 -6.58 16.27 32.87
N GLN A 178 -5.60 16.35 31.98
CA GLN A 178 -4.24 15.87 32.22
C GLN A 178 -3.34 17.06 32.56
N ILE A 179 -2.60 16.96 33.66
CA ILE A 179 -1.59 17.95 34.05
C ILE A 179 -0.21 17.35 33.77
N ILE A 180 0.51 17.91 32.81
CA ILE A 180 1.91 17.56 32.53
C ILE A 180 2.73 18.84 32.68
N SER A 181 3.74 18.81 33.55
CA SER A 181 4.70 19.92 33.75
C SER A 181 4.04 21.31 33.83
N SER A 182 2.99 21.42 34.64
CA SER A 182 2.24 22.66 34.91
C SER A 182 1.35 23.18 33.77
N ILE A 183 1.19 22.41 32.68
CA ILE A 183 0.26 22.69 31.60
C ILE A 183 -0.96 21.77 31.76
N SER A 184 -2.15 22.35 31.90
CA SER A 184 -3.41 21.60 31.88
C SER A 184 -3.87 21.40 30.43
N SER A 185 -3.96 20.16 29.98
CA SER A 185 -4.56 19.81 28.70
C SER A 185 -5.83 18.99 28.92
N LYS A 186 -6.86 19.28 28.14
CA LYS A 186 -8.08 18.47 28.11
C LYS A 186 -7.85 17.32 27.14
N ARG A 187 -7.99 16.09 27.62
CA ARG A 187 -7.92 14.88 26.81
C ARG A 187 -9.27 14.21 26.77
N LYS A 188 -9.62 13.68 25.60
CA LYS A 188 -10.84 12.91 25.40
C LYS A 188 -10.54 11.42 25.51
N PHE A 189 -11.55 10.67 25.90
CA PHE A 189 -11.50 9.20 25.96
C PHE A 189 -12.87 8.62 25.64
N ILE A 190 -12.90 7.35 25.26
CA ILE A 190 -14.15 6.61 25.06
C ILE A 190 -14.36 5.71 26.27
N GLY A 191 -15.38 6.04 27.07
CA GLY A 191 -15.77 5.34 28.29
C GLY A 191 -17.07 4.55 28.12
N CYS A 192 -17.54 3.95 29.22
CA CYS A 192 -18.82 3.24 29.28
C CYS A 192 -19.93 4.11 29.91
N THR A 193 -21.13 4.14 29.32
CA THR A 193 -22.28 4.89 29.88
C THR A 193 -22.62 4.46 31.30
N ASN A 194 -22.50 3.17 31.60
CA ASN A 194 -22.93 2.57 32.85
C ASN A 194 -21.83 2.54 33.93
N TRP A 195 -20.63 3.05 33.62
CA TRP A 195 -19.52 3.07 34.59
C TRP A 195 -19.86 3.93 35.80
N LYS A 196 -19.56 3.40 36.99
CA LYS A 196 -19.63 4.10 38.27
C LYS A 196 -18.27 4.11 38.96
N MET A 197 -18.07 5.10 39.83
CA MET A 197 -16.83 5.25 40.58
C MET A 197 -16.55 4.00 41.42
N GLY A 198 -15.36 3.43 41.27
CA GLY A 198 -14.93 2.20 41.95
C GLY A 198 -15.16 0.91 41.17
N GLU A 199 -15.88 0.94 40.03
CA GLU A 199 -16.02 -0.22 39.15
C GLU A 199 -14.81 -0.35 38.22
N LEU A 200 -14.24 -1.57 38.17
CA LEU A 200 -13.11 -1.93 37.30
C LEU A 200 -13.61 -2.60 36.00
N ASP A 201 -12.73 -2.77 35.02
CA ASP A 201 -12.97 -3.53 33.78
C ASP A 201 -14.07 -3.00 32.86
N HIS A 202 -14.55 -1.78 33.10
CA HIS A 202 -15.35 -1.07 32.12
C HIS A 202 -14.51 -0.66 30.91
N ARG A 203 -15.18 -0.47 29.76
CA ARG A 203 -14.56 0.10 28.56
C ARG A 203 -13.91 1.45 28.90
N TYR A 204 -12.63 1.54 28.59
CA TYR A 204 -11.86 2.77 28.63
C TYR A 204 -10.83 2.73 27.51
N MET A 205 -10.90 3.71 26.60
CA MET A 205 -9.96 3.83 25.49
C MET A 205 -9.50 5.28 25.39
N ILE A 206 -8.18 5.49 25.44
CA ILE A 206 -7.58 6.80 25.18
C ILE A 206 -7.61 7.01 23.65
N ILE A 207 -8.03 8.20 23.23
CA ILE A 207 -8.06 8.55 21.81
C ILE A 207 -6.63 8.87 21.36
N PRO A 208 -6.10 8.17 20.34
CA PRO A 208 -4.81 8.50 19.76
C PRO A 208 -4.77 9.91 19.17
N ASP A 209 -3.60 10.57 19.21
CA ASP A 209 -3.44 11.96 18.75
C ASP A 209 -3.69 12.14 17.23
N ASN A 210 -3.66 11.06 16.45
CA ASN A 210 -3.92 11.07 15.00
C ASN A 210 -5.41 10.96 14.63
N VAL A 211 -6.32 10.93 15.61
CA VAL A 211 -7.77 10.90 15.38
C VAL A 211 -8.32 12.33 15.31
N ASP A 212 -9.16 12.61 14.30
CA ASP A 212 -9.88 13.87 14.20
C ASP A 212 -10.94 13.97 15.32
N LEU A 213 -10.63 14.75 16.36
CA LEU A 213 -11.49 14.94 17.52
C LEU A 213 -12.84 15.57 17.16
N LYS A 214 -12.87 16.47 16.17
CA LYS A 214 -14.10 17.15 15.77
C LYS A 214 -15.04 16.17 15.08
N LEU A 215 -14.51 15.33 14.19
CA LEU A 215 -15.27 14.26 13.56
C LEU A 215 -15.80 13.28 14.61
N LEU A 216 -14.95 12.87 15.56
CA LEU A 216 -15.33 11.96 16.63
C LEU A 216 -16.48 12.52 17.49
N GLU A 217 -16.43 13.80 17.85
CA GLU A 217 -17.51 14.47 18.60
C GLU A 217 -18.82 14.50 17.83
N THR A 218 -18.75 14.90 16.55
CA THR A 218 -19.90 14.93 15.65
C THR A 218 -20.54 13.54 15.59
N MET A 219 -19.70 12.52 15.39
CA MET A 219 -20.11 11.12 15.34
C MET A 219 -20.72 10.61 16.65
N PHE A 220 -20.26 11.03 17.83
CA PHE A 220 -20.84 10.59 19.10
C PHE A 220 -22.11 11.35 19.51
N ASN A 221 -22.30 12.58 19.03
CA ASN A 221 -23.40 13.45 19.44
C ASN A 221 -24.56 13.47 18.45
N GLU A 222 -24.30 13.31 17.15
CA GLU A 222 -25.31 13.50 16.09
C GLU A 222 -25.83 12.20 15.48
N TYR A 223 -25.22 11.05 15.82
CA TYR A 223 -25.49 9.76 15.16
C TYR A 223 -25.98 8.71 16.17
N SER A 224 -27.03 7.95 15.81
CA SER A 224 -27.49 6.81 16.61
C SER A 224 -27.01 5.48 16.04
N TYR A 225 -26.15 4.76 16.79
CA TYR A 225 -25.53 3.52 16.33
C TYR A 225 -26.36 2.30 16.70
N HIS A 226 -26.53 1.39 15.74
CA HIS A 226 -27.00 0.03 15.96
C HIS A 226 -26.04 -0.98 15.30
N ALA A 227 -26.22 -2.27 15.58
CA ALA A 227 -25.25 -3.33 15.20
C ALA A 227 -24.96 -3.40 13.69
N ASN A 228 -25.88 -2.91 12.85
CA ASN A 228 -25.83 -3.02 11.39
C ASN A 228 -25.78 -1.65 10.66
N GLY A 229 -25.70 -0.52 11.36
CA GLY A 229 -25.80 0.80 10.72
C GLY A 229 -25.98 1.98 11.68
N ILE A 230 -26.30 3.14 11.12
CA ILE A 230 -26.66 4.36 11.85
C ILE A 230 -28.03 4.85 11.35
N ASP A 231 -28.95 5.12 12.27
CA ASP A 231 -30.21 5.80 11.94
C ASP A 231 -30.03 7.32 12.10
N PHE A 232 -30.37 8.10 11.06
CA PHE A 232 -30.44 9.56 11.12
C PHE A 232 -31.88 10.04 11.17
N GLU A 233 -32.14 11.10 11.94
CA GLU A 233 -33.42 11.81 11.92
C GLU A 233 -33.51 12.89 10.83
N ARG A 234 -32.41 13.25 10.14
CA ARG A 234 -32.37 14.29 9.09
C ARG A 234 -31.52 13.90 7.88
N ASP A 235 -32.07 14.17 6.69
CA ASP A 235 -31.71 13.61 5.35
C ASP A 235 -30.47 14.25 4.68
N GLU A 236 -29.53 14.82 5.43
CA GLU A 236 -28.39 15.59 4.88
C GLU A 236 -27.01 15.08 5.35
N SER A 237 -26.80 13.77 5.46
CA SER A 237 -25.47 13.24 5.84
C SER A 237 -24.56 12.98 4.63
N ASN A 238 -23.24 12.96 4.88
CA ASN A 238 -22.12 12.63 3.95
C ASN A 238 -22.21 11.20 3.39
N VAL A 239 -23.32 10.86 2.75
CA VAL A 239 -23.55 9.60 2.07
C VAL A 239 -22.68 9.57 0.82
N ILE A 240 -21.88 8.52 0.70
CA ILE A 240 -21.12 8.26 -0.51
C ILE A 240 -21.97 7.36 -1.40
N ASP A 241 -22.55 7.94 -2.46
CA ASP A 241 -23.26 7.19 -3.51
C ASP A 241 -22.30 6.28 -4.29
N GLU A 242 -21.03 6.69 -4.45
CA GLU A 242 -20.00 5.96 -5.16
C GLU A 242 -18.73 5.74 -4.33
N CYS A 243 -18.45 4.49 -3.97
CA CYS A 243 -17.32 4.15 -3.11
C CYS A 243 -16.02 3.98 -3.90
N PHE A 244 -14.94 4.61 -3.44
CA PHE A 244 -13.58 4.45 -4.01
C PHE A 244 -12.68 3.50 -3.19
N MET A 245 -13.27 2.67 -2.33
CA MET A 245 -12.54 1.75 -1.45
C MET A 245 -12.00 0.54 -2.22
N VAL A 246 -10.66 0.45 -2.31
CA VAL A 246 -9.93 -0.67 -2.93
C VAL A 246 -8.94 -1.25 -1.92
N ARG A 247 -8.92 -2.58 -1.79
CA ARG A 247 -8.04 -3.31 -0.87
C ARG A 247 -7.27 -4.41 -1.58
N PRO A 248 -6.01 -4.67 -1.22
CA PRO A 248 -5.34 -5.91 -1.62
C PRO A 248 -6.16 -7.12 -1.17
N ASN A 249 -6.21 -8.16 -2.01
CA ASN A 249 -6.97 -9.37 -1.68
C ASN A 249 -6.44 -10.14 -0.44
N SER A 250 -5.21 -9.86 -0.01
CA SER A 250 -4.65 -10.38 1.25
C SER A 250 -5.26 -9.76 2.52
N THR A 251 -6.08 -8.71 2.41
CA THR A 251 -6.70 -8.03 3.55
C THR A 251 -7.83 -8.87 4.16
N ARG A 252 -7.87 -8.97 5.50
CA ARG A 252 -8.88 -9.76 6.25
C ARG A 252 -10.23 -9.06 6.45
N SER A 253 -10.29 -7.75 6.21
CA SER A 253 -11.51 -6.96 6.39
C SER A 253 -12.45 -7.16 5.21
N ASP A 254 -13.67 -7.61 5.51
CA ASP A 254 -14.73 -7.84 4.53
C ASP A 254 -15.87 -6.82 4.63
N THR A 255 -15.74 -5.83 5.51
CA THR A 255 -16.71 -4.72 5.64
C THR A 255 -16.11 -3.40 5.15
N CYS A 256 -16.92 -2.64 4.43
CA CYS A 256 -16.65 -1.27 4.07
C CYS A 256 -16.84 -0.38 5.31
N PRO A 257 -15.89 0.50 5.61
CA PRO A 257 -16.03 1.45 6.71
C PRO A 257 -17.03 2.56 6.44
N PHE A 258 -17.26 2.84 5.16
CA PHE A 258 -18.15 3.89 4.73
C PHE A 258 -19.58 3.43 4.84
N LEU A 259 -20.42 4.39 5.21
CA LEU A 259 -21.85 4.24 5.18
C LEU A 259 -22.37 4.52 3.78
N HIS A 260 -23.24 3.63 3.32
CA HIS A 260 -23.86 3.69 2.00
C HIS A 260 -25.37 3.79 2.14
N LYS A 261 -26.00 4.65 1.33
CA LYS A 261 -27.45 4.77 1.27
C LYS A 261 -27.99 3.71 0.31
N THR A 262 -28.92 2.91 0.80
CA THR A 262 -29.67 1.92 0.02
C THR A 262 -31.16 2.21 0.21
N GLY A 263 -31.75 2.95 -0.73
CA GLY A 263 -33.10 3.48 -0.59
C GLY A 263 -33.20 4.43 0.60
N ASN A 264 -34.04 4.08 1.57
CA ASN A 264 -34.23 4.86 2.81
C ASN A 264 -33.37 4.37 3.98
N HIS A 265 -32.46 3.40 3.75
CA HIS A 265 -31.62 2.82 4.80
C HIS A 265 -30.16 3.21 4.58
N ILE A 266 -29.42 3.28 5.68
CA ILE A 266 -27.97 3.44 5.67
C ILE A 266 -27.35 2.15 6.16
N VAL A 267 -26.47 1.57 5.34
CA VAL A 267 -25.88 0.26 5.57
C VAL A 267 -24.37 0.34 5.49
N LYS A 268 -23.69 -0.61 6.14
CA LYS A 268 -22.29 -0.89 5.85
C LYS A 268 -22.19 -1.65 4.54
N GLY A 269 -21.26 -1.23 3.69
CA GLY A 269 -20.92 -2.01 2.50
C GLY A 269 -20.15 -3.27 2.85
N ILE A 270 -20.20 -4.25 1.97
CA ILE A 270 -19.36 -5.45 2.01
C ILE A 270 -18.22 -5.26 1.00
N ILE A 271 -17.00 -5.55 1.46
CA ILE A 271 -15.79 -5.55 0.62
C ILE A 271 -15.59 -6.98 0.11
N ASN A 272 -15.81 -7.19 -1.17
CA ASN A 272 -15.73 -8.49 -1.83
C ASN A 272 -14.61 -8.52 -2.87
N LYS A 273 -14.07 -9.71 -3.12
CA LYS A 273 -13.16 -9.92 -4.25
C LYS A 273 -13.93 -9.68 -5.55
N LYS A 274 -13.30 -9.05 -6.55
CA LYS A 274 -13.88 -9.04 -7.91
C LYS A 274 -14.14 -10.48 -8.38
N ALA A 275 -15.25 -10.66 -9.10
CA ALA A 275 -15.69 -11.97 -9.56
C ALA A 275 -14.68 -12.63 -10.49
N GLU A 276 -14.11 -11.85 -11.42
CA GLU A 276 -13.09 -12.33 -12.34
C GLU A 276 -11.70 -12.30 -11.69
N PRO A 277 -10.93 -13.41 -11.76
CA PRO A 277 -9.55 -13.40 -11.31
C PRO A 277 -8.70 -12.49 -12.19
N CYS A 278 -7.65 -11.89 -11.60
CA CYS A 278 -6.67 -11.14 -12.39
C CYS A 278 -5.86 -12.10 -13.26
N PRO A 279 -5.73 -11.85 -14.58
CA PRO A 279 -4.99 -12.74 -15.46
C PRO A 279 -3.47 -12.58 -15.32
N VAL A 280 -3.00 -11.54 -14.61
CA VAL A 280 -1.57 -11.20 -14.53
C VAL A 280 -0.78 -12.24 -13.75
N LYS A 281 0.34 -12.66 -14.33
CA LYS A 281 1.35 -13.52 -13.73
C LYS A 281 2.68 -12.81 -13.63
N PHE A 282 3.32 -12.95 -12.48
CA PHE A 282 4.67 -12.45 -12.22
C PHE A 282 5.67 -13.60 -12.27
N TYR A 283 6.77 -13.37 -12.95
CA TYR A 283 7.93 -14.26 -12.97
C TYR A 283 9.13 -13.49 -12.46
N HIS A 284 9.88 -14.07 -11.55
CA HIS A 284 11.08 -13.46 -10.99
C HIS A 284 12.26 -14.39 -11.21
N ILE A 285 13.31 -13.88 -11.83
CA ILE A 285 14.47 -14.65 -12.26
C ILE A 285 15.72 -14.02 -11.66
N ILE A 286 16.42 -14.80 -10.84
CA ILE A 286 17.65 -14.39 -10.15
C ILE A 286 18.78 -15.37 -10.51
N PRO A 287 19.89 -14.91 -11.11
CA PRO A 287 21.11 -15.70 -11.26
C PRO A 287 21.62 -16.24 -9.92
N GLU A 288 22.12 -17.49 -9.89
CA GLU A 288 22.72 -18.05 -8.68
C GLU A 288 23.99 -17.29 -8.26
N ASP A 289 24.72 -16.73 -9.23
CA ASP A 289 25.95 -15.95 -9.03
C ASP A 289 25.74 -14.50 -9.50
N LEU A 290 25.32 -13.64 -8.57
CA LEU A 290 25.11 -12.21 -8.85
C LEU A 290 26.43 -11.42 -8.97
N LYS A 291 27.58 -11.99 -8.57
CA LYS A 291 28.87 -11.32 -8.72
C LYS A 291 29.32 -11.30 -10.18
N ASN A 292 29.15 -12.42 -10.86
CA ASN A 292 29.47 -12.54 -12.29
C ASN A 292 28.30 -12.14 -13.19
N CYS A 293 27.06 -12.23 -12.71
CA CYS A 293 25.86 -11.83 -13.45
C CYS A 293 24.93 -10.96 -12.59
N PRO A 294 25.19 -9.64 -12.51
CA PRO A 294 24.51 -8.74 -11.59
C PRO A 294 23.16 -8.24 -12.12
N PHE A 295 22.34 -9.13 -12.69
CA PHE A 295 21.06 -8.76 -13.27
C PHE A 295 19.92 -9.61 -12.71
N ILE A 296 18.92 -8.95 -12.13
CA ILE A 296 17.68 -9.57 -11.66
C ILE A 296 16.57 -9.18 -12.63
N VAL A 297 15.67 -10.11 -12.98
CA VAL A 297 14.57 -9.82 -13.92
C VAL A 297 13.22 -10.13 -13.29
N THR A 298 12.29 -9.19 -13.41
CA THR A 298 10.86 -9.41 -13.13
C THR A 298 10.07 -9.28 -14.42
N ILE A 299 9.21 -10.25 -14.71
CA ILE A 299 8.40 -10.29 -15.93
C ILE A 299 6.94 -10.37 -15.53
N SER A 300 6.13 -9.43 -16.00
CA SER A 300 4.69 -9.42 -15.77
C SER A 300 3.96 -9.70 -17.09
N VAL A 301 3.15 -10.76 -17.11
CA VAL A 301 2.42 -11.22 -18.31
C VAL A 301 0.92 -11.10 -18.06
N GLY A 302 0.18 -10.53 -19.01
CA GLY A 302 -1.26 -10.25 -18.92
C GLY A 302 -1.54 -8.77 -18.66
N ILE A 303 -2.82 -8.41 -18.68
CA ILE A 303 -3.33 -7.05 -18.36
C ILE A 303 -4.13 -7.13 -17.06
N HIS A 304 -3.88 -6.24 -16.10
CA HIS A 304 -4.70 -6.21 -14.88
C HIS A 304 -6.15 -5.87 -15.24
N ASN A 305 -7.13 -6.52 -14.62
CA ASN A 305 -8.57 -6.25 -14.80
C ASN A 305 -9.19 -5.57 -13.56
N HIS A 306 -8.36 -4.86 -12.82
CA HIS A 306 -8.71 -4.23 -11.56
C HIS A 306 -7.84 -3.00 -11.36
N PRO A 307 -8.28 -2.00 -10.57
CA PRO A 307 -7.46 -0.85 -10.28
C PRO A 307 -6.26 -1.30 -9.43
N PRO A 308 -5.12 -0.63 -9.54
CA PRO A 308 -3.97 -0.95 -8.70
C PRO A 308 -4.33 -0.75 -7.22
N PRO A 309 -3.90 -1.66 -6.33
CA PRO A 309 -4.09 -1.45 -4.91
C PRO A 309 -3.33 -0.21 -4.44
N LEU A 310 -3.77 0.41 -3.35
CA LEU A 310 -3.03 1.49 -2.73
C LEU A 310 -1.70 0.98 -2.14
N PRO A 311 -0.63 1.79 -2.13
CA PRO A 311 0.64 1.44 -1.49
C PRO A 311 0.43 1.14 -0.01
N ARG A 312 0.83 -0.05 0.44
CA ARG A 312 0.76 -0.45 1.86
C ARG A 312 2.10 -0.78 2.46
N LYS A 313 3.06 -1.17 1.63
CA LYS A 313 4.44 -1.43 2.06
C LYS A 313 5.23 -0.16 1.85
N THR A 314 6.04 0.22 2.84
CA THR A 314 7.09 1.22 2.61
C THR A 314 8.12 0.60 1.66
N PRO A 315 8.54 1.31 0.60
CA PRO A 315 9.55 0.79 -0.31
C PRO A 315 10.81 0.39 0.47
N TYR A 316 11.31 -0.82 0.23
CA TYR A 316 12.40 -1.41 1.00
C TYR A 316 13.64 -0.51 1.03
N ASN A 317 14.01 0.00 -0.16
CA ASN A 317 15.19 0.83 -0.36
C ASN A 317 15.09 2.10 0.48
N ILE A 318 13.93 2.77 0.47
CA ILE A 318 13.69 3.99 1.25
C ILE A 318 13.82 3.70 2.74
N LYS A 319 13.16 2.65 3.25
CA LYS A 319 13.18 2.35 4.69
C LYS A 319 14.60 2.10 5.19
N ASN A 320 15.33 1.21 4.52
CA ASN A 320 16.66 0.81 4.97
C ASN A 320 17.70 1.90 4.73
N GLN A 321 17.59 2.68 3.65
CA GLN A 321 18.55 3.76 3.38
C GLN A 321 18.31 4.95 4.30
N LEU A 322 17.06 5.32 4.58
CA LEU A 322 16.78 6.33 5.60
C LEU A 322 17.32 5.90 6.96
N GLN A 323 17.15 4.63 7.34
CA GLN A 323 17.72 4.11 8.57
C GLN A 323 19.26 4.18 8.56
N LYS A 324 19.90 3.73 7.48
CA LYS A 324 21.37 3.82 7.32
C LYS A 324 21.87 5.27 7.36
N ILE A 325 21.13 6.25 6.85
CA ILE A 325 21.49 7.68 6.92
C ILE A 325 21.34 8.21 8.35
N ILE A 326 20.24 7.87 9.03
CA ILE A 326 20.03 8.24 10.43
C ILE A 326 21.14 7.64 11.31
N ASP A 327 21.56 6.41 11.04
CA ASP A 327 22.62 5.74 11.80
C ASP A 327 24.03 6.28 11.46
N ASN A 328 24.18 7.02 10.34
CA ASN A 328 25.45 7.57 9.85
C ASN A 328 25.36 9.10 9.63
N GLU A 329 25.05 9.86 10.69
CA GLU A 329 24.86 11.33 10.72
C GLU A 329 26.02 12.21 10.15
N HIS A 330 27.12 11.63 9.62
CA HIS A 330 28.33 12.35 9.20
C HIS A 330 28.68 12.25 7.70
N ILE A 331 27.77 11.79 6.84
CA ILE A 331 28.06 11.61 5.41
C ILE A 331 27.78 12.91 4.64
N LEU A 332 28.84 13.69 4.38
CA LEU A 332 28.79 14.96 3.63
C LEU A 332 28.78 14.78 2.10
N ASP A 333 28.91 13.56 1.56
CA ASP A 333 29.00 13.25 0.11
C ASP A 333 27.91 12.26 -0.36
N LEU A 334 26.66 12.51 0.05
CA LEU A 334 25.50 11.73 -0.35
C LEU A 334 25.04 12.16 -1.76
N THR A 335 25.09 11.24 -2.74
CA THR A 335 24.52 11.46 -4.08
C THR A 335 23.25 10.64 -4.27
N ALA A 336 22.38 11.01 -5.22
CA ALA A 336 21.16 10.25 -5.52
C ALA A 336 21.48 8.78 -5.87
N ARG A 337 22.57 8.52 -6.59
CA ARG A 337 23.02 7.15 -6.89
C ARG A 337 23.45 6.41 -5.62
N LYS A 338 24.30 7.00 -4.77
CA LYS A 338 24.74 6.39 -3.50
C LYS A 338 23.59 6.13 -2.55
N LEU A 339 22.65 7.07 -2.48
CA LEU A 339 21.37 6.91 -1.80
C LEU A 339 20.70 5.67 -2.36
N LEU A 340 20.26 5.68 -3.63
CA LEU A 340 19.46 4.62 -4.24
C LEU A 340 20.14 3.23 -4.26
N THR A 341 21.46 3.14 -4.37
CA THR A 341 22.19 1.86 -4.39
C THR A 341 22.61 1.37 -3.01
N GLY A 342 22.38 2.14 -1.94
CA GLY A 342 22.81 1.78 -0.58
C GLY A 342 24.32 1.69 -0.39
N ILE A 343 25.10 2.24 -1.32
CA ILE A 343 26.56 2.36 -1.25
C ILE A 343 26.82 3.71 -0.59
N LEU A 344 26.84 3.72 0.74
CA LEU A 344 27.24 4.88 1.55
C LEU A 344 28.76 4.96 1.66
#